data_AF-A0A7S0P2F7-F1
#
_entry.id   AF-A0A7S0P2F7-F1
#
_cell.length_a   1.000
_cell.length_b   1.000
_cell.length_c   1.000
_cell.angle_alpha   90.00
_cell.angle_beta   90.00
_cell.angle_gamma   90.00
#
_symmetry.space_group_name_H-M   'P 1'
#
loop_
_entity.id
_entity.type
_entity.pdbx_description
1 polymer ?
#
loop_
_entity_poly.entity_id
_entity_poly.type
_entity_poly.pdbx_seq_one_letter_code
_entity_poly.pdbx_strand_id
1 'polypeptide(L)'
;EDLRSNLRANVLRVNDHCGFGLSEARLDELLPRFSFEWMRAHEELFNPRSVRWVQDAAAKPEEHFHFIRAGRVGDGDAALGRTEHLDAIASMVGRTFPRGPPPYMAELLPAVVVDLLADEHGKRGYLL
;
A
#
# COMPACT_ATOMS: atom_id res chain seq x y z
N GLU A 1 3.44 4.55 -4.94
CA GLU A 1 2.76 5.86 -5.00
C GLU A 1 3.10 6.59 -6.30
N ASP A 2 4.36 6.55 -6.73
CA ASP A 2 4.85 7.16 -7.97
C ASP A 2 4.04 6.82 -9.23
N LEU A 3 3.67 5.55 -9.43
CA LEU A 3 2.84 5.10 -10.56
C LEU A 3 1.49 5.82 -10.63
N ARG A 4 0.92 6.18 -9.47
CA ARG A 4 -0.34 6.93 -9.41
C ARG A 4 -0.11 8.42 -9.67
N SER A 5 1.03 8.96 -9.23
CA SER A 5 1.37 10.38 -9.40
C SER A 5 1.76 10.74 -10.84
N ASN A 6 2.49 9.86 -11.52
CA ASN A 6 2.95 10.07 -12.89
C ASN A 6 3.14 8.72 -13.59
N LEU A 7 2.03 8.14 -14.03
CA LEU A 7 2.02 6.85 -14.71
C LEU A 7 2.93 6.85 -15.95
N ARG A 8 2.85 7.90 -16.78
CA ARG A 8 3.57 8.00 -18.05
C ARG A 8 5.07 7.95 -17.87
N ALA A 9 5.62 8.76 -16.97
CA ALA A 9 7.05 8.77 -16.68
C ALA A 9 7.54 7.41 -16.15
N ASN A 10 6.74 6.74 -15.32
CA ASN A 10 7.11 5.43 -14.79
C ASN A 10 7.07 4.34 -15.87
N VAL A 11 6.07 4.35 -16.76
CA VAL A 11 6.01 3.41 -17.88
C VAL A 11 7.18 3.61 -18.85
N LEU A 12 7.58 4.86 -19.11
CA LEU A 12 8.77 5.16 -19.91
C LEU A 12 10.04 4.57 -19.28
N ARG A 13 10.22 4.72 -17.96
CA ARG A 13 11.35 4.12 -17.24
C ARG A 13 11.39 2.60 -17.39
N VAL A 14 10.23 1.94 -17.34
CA VAL A 14 10.12 0.49 -17.55
C VAL A 14 10.43 0.12 -19.00
N ASN A 15 9.89 0.87 -19.96
CA ASN A 15 10.16 0.69 -21.39
C ASN A 15 11.65 0.75 -21.70
N ASP A 16 12.35 1.73 -21.14
CA ASP A 16 13.79 1.92 -21.34
C ASP A 16 14.60 0.84 -20.63
N HIS A 17 14.22 0.50 -19.39
CA HIS A 17 14.91 -0.53 -18.60
C HIS A 17 14.83 -1.92 -19.25
N CYS A 18 13.65 -2.29 -19.76
CA CYS A 18 13.43 -3.59 -20.38
C CYS A 18 13.77 -3.61 -21.88
N GLY A 19 14.05 -2.45 -22.49
CA GLY A 19 14.39 -2.34 -23.90
C GLY A 19 13.23 -2.65 -24.85
N PHE A 20 11.98 -2.34 -24.47
CA PHE A 20 10.81 -2.64 -25.31
C PHE A 20 10.72 -1.77 -26.56
N GLY A 21 11.36 -0.59 -26.56
CA GLY A 21 11.41 0.30 -27.73
C GLY A 21 10.03 0.81 -28.17
N LEU A 22 9.08 0.96 -27.24
CA LEU A 22 7.76 1.48 -27.54
C LEU A 22 7.84 2.95 -27.95
N SER A 23 7.13 3.30 -29.03
CA SER A 23 6.99 4.70 -29.44
C SER A 23 6.02 5.44 -28.52
N GLU A 24 6.16 6.77 -28.49
CA GLU A 24 5.24 7.67 -27.76
C GLU A 24 3.78 7.44 -28.15
N ALA A 25 3.48 7.30 -29.45
CA ALA A 25 2.13 7.02 -29.93
C ALA A 25 1.60 5.69 -29.39
N ARG A 26 2.45 4.66 -29.34
CA ARG A 26 2.05 3.35 -28.79
C ARG A 26 1.82 3.41 -27.29
N LEU A 27 2.59 4.23 -26.57
CA LEU A 27 2.36 4.48 -25.15
C LEU A 27 1.02 5.17 -24.92
N ASP A 28 0.68 6.18 -25.72
CA ASP A 28 -0.60 6.90 -25.59
C ASP A 28 -1.81 5.98 -25.85
N GLU A 29 -1.68 4.98 -26.72
CA GLU A 29 -2.70 3.94 -26.91
C GLU A 29 -2.86 3.00 -25.71
N LEU A 30 -1.76 2.72 -24.99
CA LEU A 30 -1.72 1.72 -23.92
C LEU A 30 -2.04 2.31 -22.54
N LEU A 31 -1.60 3.53 -22.25
CA LEU A 31 -1.75 4.18 -20.96
C LEU A 31 -3.20 4.19 -20.43
N PRO A 32 -4.25 4.43 -21.24
CA PRO A 32 -5.63 4.35 -20.77
C PRO A 32 -5.99 2.99 -20.16
N ARG A 33 -5.37 1.90 -20.63
CA ARG A 33 -5.62 0.53 -20.14
C ARG A 33 -4.97 0.25 -18.78
N PHE A 34 -4.06 1.11 -18.33
CA PHE A 34 -3.43 1.01 -17.02
C PHE A 34 -4.18 1.82 -15.95
N SER A 35 -5.27 2.49 -16.32
CA SER A 35 -6.15 3.15 -15.37
C SER A 35 -6.86 2.13 -14.48
N PHE A 36 -7.13 2.51 -13.24
CA PHE A 36 -7.86 1.65 -12.31
C PHE A 36 -9.24 1.30 -12.87
N GLU A 37 -9.94 2.26 -13.44
CA GLU A 37 -11.27 2.09 -14.02
C GLU A 37 -11.27 1.05 -15.14
N TRP A 38 -10.30 1.14 -16.06
CA TRP A 38 -10.17 0.15 -17.13
C TRP A 38 -9.84 -1.23 -16.58
N MET A 39 -8.86 -1.32 -15.67
CA MET A 39 -8.46 -2.61 -15.08
C MET A 39 -9.58 -3.25 -14.26
N ARG A 40 -10.40 -2.43 -13.57
CA ARG A 40 -11.56 -2.87 -12.80
C ARG A 40 -12.65 -3.44 -13.70
N ALA A 41 -12.91 -2.77 -14.83
CA ALA A 41 -13.89 -3.24 -15.82
C ALA A 41 -13.45 -4.50 -16.58
N HIS A 42 -12.14 -4.80 -16.58
CA HIS A 42 -11.54 -5.96 -17.24
C HIS A 42 -10.80 -6.87 -16.24
N GLU A 43 -11.34 -7.01 -15.02
CA GLU A 43 -10.72 -7.74 -13.90
C GLU A 43 -10.39 -9.20 -14.26
N GLU A 44 -11.14 -9.80 -15.18
CA GLU A 44 -10.91 -11.15 -15.71
C GLU A 44 -9.54 -11.33 -16.39
N LEU A 45 -8.95 -10.26 -16.94
CA LEU A 45 -7.62 -10.31 -17.55
C LEU A 45 -6.50 -10.37 -16.51
N PHE A 46 -6.79 -9.97 -15.26
CA PHE A 46 -5.81 -9.85 -14.18
C PHE A 46 -5.98 -10.93 -13.11
N ASN A 47 -7.12 -11.63 -13.10
CA ASN A 47 -7.39 -12.65 -12.10
C ASN A 47 -6.35 -13.79 -12.14
N PRO A 48 -5.69 -14.10 -11.01
CA PRO A 48 -4.72 -15.17 -10.96
C PRO A 48 -5.38 -16.52 -11.21
N ARG A 49 -4.88 -17.29 -12.20
CA ARG A 49 -5.43 -18.61 -12.56
C ARG A 49 -5.32 -19.66 -11.45
N SER A 50 -4.46 -19.42 -10.46
CA SER A 50 -4.19 -20.34 -9.35
C SER A 50 -5.07 -20.15 -8.13
N VAL A 51 -5.91 -19.10 -8.08
CA VAL A 51 -6.72 -18.78 -6.91
C VAL A 51 -8.19 -18.73 -7.30
N ARG A 52 -9.04 -19.39 -6.50
CA ARG A 52 -10.50 -19.25 -6.58
C ARG A 52 -10.97 -18.55 -5.31
N TRP A 53 -11.48 -17.34 -5.45
CA TRP A 53 -12.10 -16.60 -4.36
C TRP A 53 -13.45 -17.24 -4.03
N VAL A 54 -13.64 -17.63 -2.77
CA VAL A 54 -14.94 -18.12 -2.30
C VAL A 54 -15.83 -16.89 -2.17
N GLN A 55 -16.83 -16.79 -3.05
CA GLN A 55 -17.84 -15.75 -2.96
C GLN A 55 -18.94 -16.22 -2.03
N ASP A 56 -19.31 -15.38 -1.07
CA ASP A 56 -20.50 -15.61 -0.26
C ASP A 56 -21.73 -15.25 -1.11
N ALA A 57 -22.58 -16.26 -1.36
CA ALA A 57 -23.79 -16.08 -2.16
C ALA A 57 -24.83 -15.17 -1.49
N ALA A 58 -24.72 -14.94 -0.17
CA ALA A 58 -25.56 -14.04 0.59
C ALA A 58 -25.03 -12.60 0.63
N ALA A 59 -23.75 -12.38 0.28
CA ALA A 59 -23.13 -11.06 0.28
C ALA A 59 -23.51 -10.28 -0.97
N LYS A 60 -23.60 -8.95 -0.83
CA LYS A 60 -23.88 -8.08 -1.97
C LYS A 60 -22.68 -8.04 -2.93
N PRO A 61 -22.88 -7.73 -4.23
CA PRO A 61 -21.77 -7.67 -5.19
C PRO A 61 -20.63 -6.75 -4.76
N GLU A 62 -20.92 -5.65 -4.06
CA GLU A 62 -19.91 -4.73 -3.52
C GLU A 62 -19.09 -5.28 -2.34
N GLU A 63 -19.57 -6.35 -1.69
CA GLU A 63 -18.92 -7.03 -0.57
C GLU A 63 -18.09 -8.24 -1.06
N HIS A 64 -18.20 -8.58 -2.33
CA HIS A 64 -17.43 -9.68 -2.93
C HIS A 64 -15.95 -9.34 -2.95
N PHE A 65 -15.12 -10.38 -2.82
CA PHE A 65 -13.69 -10.18 -2.95
C PHE A 65 -13.35 -9.83 -4.40
N HIS A 66 -12.57 -8.77 -4.54
CA HIS A 66 -12.08 -8.27 -5.81
C HIS A 66 -10.56 -8.15 -5.79
N PHE A 67 -9.91 -8.70 -6.80
CA PHE A 67 -8.47 -8.61 -6.98
C PHE A 67 -8.04 -7.16 -7.24
N ILE A 68 -8.79 -6.45 -8.07
CA ILE A 68 -8.65 -5.01 -8.30
C ILE A 68 -9.64 -4.27 -7.39
N ARG A 69 -9.23 -3.99 -6.14
CA ARG A 69 -10.14 -3.53 -5.07
C ARG A 69 -10.45 -2.04 -5.08
N ALA A 70 -9.48 -1.20 -4.71
CA ALA A 70 -9.74 0.22 -4.38
C ALA A 70 -8.90 1.22 -5.19
N GLY A 71 -7.76 0.81 -5.76
CA GLY A 71 -6.93 1.67 -6.61
C GLY A 71 -6.39 2.94 -5.95
N ARG A 72 -6.52 3.06 -4.62
CA ARG A 72 -6.16 4.24 -3.85
C ARG A 72 -5.10 3.93 -2.80
N VAL A 73 -4.20 4.89 -2.64
CA VAL A 73 -3.22 4.94 -1.54
C VAL A 73 -3.95 5.34 -0.26
N GLY A 74 -3.55 4.77 0.88
CA GLY A 74 -4.15 5.09 2.19
C GLY A 74 -5.44 4.35 2.53
N ASP A 75 -5.87 3.39 1.71
CA ASP A 75 -7.06 2.57 2.00
C ASP A 75 -6.86 1.66 3.23
N GLY A 76 -5.61 1.42 3.63
CA GLY A 76 -5.26 0.64 4.82
C GLY A 76 -5.63 1.34 6.13
N ASP A 77 -5.71 2.67 6.14
CA ASP A 77 -6.02 3.46 7.35
C ASP A 77 -7.47 3.28 7.79
N ALA A 78 -8.36 2.90 6.85
CA ALA A 78 -9.75 2.57 7.13
C ALA A 78 -9.95 1.09 7.49
N ALA A 79 -8.95 0.23 7.26
CA ALA A 79 -9.07 -1.22 7.46
C ALA A 79 -8.75 -1.68 8.88
N LEU A 80 -8.08 -0.84 9.68
CA LEU A 80 -7.78 -1.08 11.08
C LEU A 80 -8.46 0.00 11.92
N GLY A 81 -9.06 -0.38 13.04
CA GLY A 81 -9.45 0.60 14.04
C GLY A 81 -8.22 1.43 14.45
N ARG A 82 -8.39 2.71 14.79
CA ARG A 82 -7.28 3.60 15.16
C ARG A 82 -6.35 2.97 16.20
N THR A 83 -6.91 2.25 17.18
CA THR A 83 -6.14 1.54 18.21
C THR A 83 -5.33 0.38 17.62
N GLU A 84 -5.95 -0.48 16.82
CA GLU A 84 -5.30 -1.64 16.19
C GLU A 84 -4.18 -1.21 15.24
N HIS A 85 -4.36 -0.09 14.54
CA HIS A 85 -3.34 0.49 13.68
C HIS A 85 -2.13 0.98 14.48
N LEU A 86 -2.36 1.68 15.58
CA LEU A 86 -1.29 2.18 16.46
C LEU A 86 -0.55 1.02 17.14
N ASP A 87 -1.27 -0.01 17.59
CA ASP A 87 -0.69 -1.22 18.19
C ASP A 87 0.16 -2.00 17.18
N ALA A 88 -0.30 -2.12 15.93
CA ALA A 88 0.45 -2.76 14.86
C ALA A 88 1.74 -2.01 14.53
N ILE A 89 1.68 -0.67 14.45
CA ILE A 89 2.87 0.17 14.24
C ILE A 89 3.83 0.03 15.41
N ALA A 90 3.35 0.15 16.66
CA ALA A 90 4.18 0.00 17.85
C ALA A 90 4.88 -1.38 17.87
N SER A 91 4.14 -2.46 17.61
CA SER A 91 4.68 -3.81 17.54
C SER A 91 5.72 -4.00 16.42
N MET A 92 5.51 -3.37 15.26
CA MET A 92 6.47 -3.39 14.15
C MET A 92 7.75 -2.64 14.50
N VAL A 93 7.63 -1.44 15.07
CA VAL A 93 8.76 -0.60 15.47
C VAL A 93 9.56 -1.27 16.58
N GLY A 94 8.91 -1.80 17.63
CA GLY A 94 9.60 -2.49 18.73
C GLY A 94 10.37 -3.73 18.28
N ARG A 95 9.82 -4.51 17.33
CA ARG A 95 10.52 -5.67 16.74
C ARG A 95 11.69 -5.27 15.86
N THR A 96 11.56 -4.19 15.10
CA THR A 96 12.57 -3.74 14.13
C THR A 96 13.70 -2.97 14.83
N PHE A 97 13.37 -2.24 15.89
CA PHE A 97 14.28 -1.42 16.68
C PHE A 97 14.17 -1.74 18.17
N PRO A 98 14.74 -2.87 18.64
CA PRO A 98 14.62 -3.32 20.04
C PRO A 98 15.26 -2.39 21.08
N ARG A 99 16.05 -1.40 20.63
CA ARG A 99 16.70 -0.38 21.47
C ARG A 99 16.04 1.00 21.32
N GLY A 100 14.85 1.04 20.72
CA GLY A 100 14.14 2.26 20.37
C GLY A 100 14.42 2.72 18.93
N PRO A 101 13.47 3.44 18.32
CA PRO A 101 13.61 3.94 16.96
C PRO A 101 14.74 4.99 16.86
N PRO A 102 15.40 5.12 15.70
CA PRO A 102 16.40 6.17 15.48
C PRO A 102 15.81 7.58 15.67
N PRO A 103 16.61 8.59 16.09
CA PRO A 103 16.11 9.94 16.37
C PRO A 103 15.35 10.58 15.20
N TYR A 104 15.82 10.37 13.97
CA TYR A 104 15.16 10.90 12.77
C TYR A 104 13.78 10.30 12.49
N MET A 105 13.45 9.17 13.12
CA MET A 105 12.18 8.47 12.95
C MET A 105 11.15 8.87 14.02
N ALA A 106 11.59 9.47 15.13
CA ALA A 106 10.72 9.90 16.22
C ALA A 106 9.70 10.97 15.77
N GLU A 107 10.08 11.84 14.82
CA GLU A 107 9.20 12.87 14.25
C GLU A 107 8.17 12.32 13.26
N LEU A 108 8.37 11.08 12.77
CA LEU A 108 7.50 10.41 11.80
C LEU A 108 6.50 9.46 12.46
N LEU A 109 6.67 9.16 13.76
CA LEU A 109 5.80 8.29 14.51
C LEU A 109 4.69 9.10 15.20
N PRO A 110 3.45 8.59 15.25
CA PRO A 110 2.41 9.20 16.08
C PRO A 110 2.88 9.27 17.54
N ALA A 111 2.65 10.39 18.23
CA ALA A 111 3.06 10.57 19.63
C ALA A 111 2.59 9.42 20.55
N VAL A 112 1.38 8.91 20.32
CA VAL A 112 0.82 7.76 21.04
C VAL A 112 1.67 6.48 20.88
N VAL A 113 2.30 6.27 19.73
CA VAL A 113 3.20 5.12 19.51
C VAL A 113 4.51 5.30 20.26
N VAL A 114 5.03 6.53 20.35
CA VAL A 114 6.24 6.84 21.11
C VAL A 114 6.01 6.57 22.60
N ASP A 115 4.85 6.95 23.13
CA ASP A 115 4.45 6.69 24.51
C ASP A 115 4.30 5.17 24.78
N LEU A 116 3.64 4.43 23.88
CA LEU A 116 3.49 2.97 23.97
C LEU A 116 4.85 2.24 24.00
N LEU A 117 5.80 2.67 23.16
CA LEU A 117 7.15 2.11 23.13
C LEU A 117 7.96 2.46 24.39
N ALA A 118 7.71 3.64 24.98
CA ALA A 118 8.37 4.05 26.23
C ALA A 118 7.90 3.23 27.44
N ASP A 119 6.61 2.86 27.46
CA ASP A 119 6.00 2.07 28.53
C ASP A 119 6.42 0.59 28.48
N GLU A 120 6.54 -0.03 27.28
CA GLU A 120 7.03 -1.42 27.16
C GLU A 120 8.51 -1.59 27.54
N HIS A 121 9.32 -0.55 27.37
CA HIS A 121 10.76 -0.59 27.64
C HIS A 121 11.18 0.03 28.98
N GLY A 122 10.23 0.51 29.80
CA GLY A 122 10.46 0.88 31.19
C GLY A 122 11.57 1.90 31.44
N LYS A 123 11.92 2.73 30.46
CA LYS A 123 13.00 3.72 30.59
C LYS A 123 12.61 5.06 29.98
N ARG A 124 12.07 5.93 30.82
CA ARG A 124 12.27 7.38 30.72
C ARG A 124 13.78 7.67 30.78
N GLY A 125 14.41 7.82 29.64
CA GLY A 125 15.78 8.30 29.57
C GLY A 125 16.17 8.44 28.11
N TYR A 126 16.80 9.57 27.78
CA TYR A 126 17.27 9.95 26.44
C TYR A 126 16.24 10.61 25.53
N LEU A 127 15.74 11.77 25.98
CA LEU A 127 15.56 12.93 25.11
C LEU A 127 16.20 14.15 25.80
N LEU A 128 17.46 14.40 25.46
CA LEU A 128 18.07 15.73 25.34
C LEU A 128 18.74 15.77 23.98
#